data_AF-A0A0N9NIX0-F1
#
_entry.id   AF-A0A0N9NIX0-F1
#
_cell.length_a   1.000
_cell.length_b   1.000
_cell.length_c   1.000
_cell.angle_alpha   90.00
_cell.angle_beta   90.00
_cell.angle_gamma   90.00
#
_symmetry.space_group_name_H-M   'P 1'
#
loop_
_entity.id
_entity.type
_entity.pdbx_description
1 polymer ?
#
loop_
_entity_poly.entity_id
_entity_poly.type
_entity_poly.pdbx_seq_one_letter_code
_entity_poly.pdbx_strand_id
1 'polypeptide(L)'
;MAALRRLTAAASAVVAGAALLTGCVRTEPDRSGPPPEVGWLVAAPPCRASADQIRTQADELVRTGLRDVGFRTVFVDCDGGERKRYTGDAQLTRDLAARGLDVAFPDRTERSAAIDVERGSTAQVRTAVTERVIRAEPLVASADLAAVSPPTLAALSTREVVDFVRDSRNAPGAPVLDAPDIFSRAIGEKGLLISLVNRTSVARDMSVQVTDLNLAGDDLVPARNVWTGQRIKASDGALTIRVPADDTALLRIG
;
A
#
# COMPACT_ATOMS: atom_id res chain seq x y z
N MET A 1 76.08 -49.53 -9.19
CA MET A 1 74.96 -50.21 -8.51
C MET A 1 74.80 -49.62 -7.11
N ALA A 2 73.55 -49.45 -6.67
CA ALA A 2 73.09 -48.90 -5.38
C ALA A 2 73.07 -47.36 -5.26
N ALA A 3 71.86 -46.81 -5.37
CA ALA A 3 71.47 -45.46 -5.01
C ALA A 3 71.07 -45.42 -3.53
N LEU A 4 71.33 -44.31 -2.82
CA LEU A 4 70.47 -43.86 -1.72
C LEU A 4 70.66 -42.37 -1.36
N ARG A 5 69.57 -41.61 -1.59
CA ARG A 5 68.99 -40.52 -0.78
C ARG A 5 69.90 -39.53 -0.04
N ARG A 6 69.72 -38.23 -0.36
CA ARG A 6 69.50 -37.19 0.66
C ARG A 6 68.40 -36.23 0.21
N LEU A 7 67.39 -36.09 1.07
CA LEU A 7 66.28 -35.14 0.99
C LEU A 7 66.72 -33.82 1.64
N THR A 8 66.46 -32.70 0.98
CA THR A 8 66.36 -31.38 1.62
C THR A 8 65.05 -30.75 1.16
N ALA A 9 64.07 -30.71 2.05
CA ALA A 9 62.81 -30.00 1.86
C ALA A 9 63.02 -28.54 2.28
N ALA A 10 62.84 -27.60 1.35
CA ALA A 10 62.71 -26.18 1.64
C ALA A 10 61.22 -25.87 1.84
N ALA A 11 60.89 -25.31 3.01
CA ALA A 11 59.56 -24.84 3.33
C ALA A 11 59.33 -23.45 2.71
N SER A 12 58.36 -23.34 1.79
CA SER A 12 57.83 -22.07 1.32
C SER A 12 56.38 -21.96 1.80
N ALA A 13 56.14 -21.01 2.70
CA ALA A 13 54.81 -20.66 3.17
C ALA A 13 54.08 -19.86 2.08
N VAL A 14 52.95 -20.40 1.60
CA VAL A 14 52.02 -19.67 0.72
C VAL A 14 51.02 -18.94 1.62
N VAL A 15 51.08 -17.62 1.62
CA VAL A 15 50.08 -16.75 2.25
C VAL A 15 48.89 -16.65 1.29
N ALA A 16 47.79 -17.32 1.61
CA ALA A 16 46.52 -17.17 0.90
C ALA A 16 45.80 -15.91 1.41
N GLY A 17 45.81 -14.84 0.61
CA GLY A 17 45.00 -13.66 0.84
C GLY A 17 43.54 -13.94 0.51
N ALA A 18 42.69 -14.05 1.53
CA ALA A 18 41.24 -14.10 1.36
C ALA A 18 40.71 -12.67 1.14
N ALA A 19 40.31 -12.36 -0.10
CA ALA A 19 39.57 -11.14 -0.41
C ALA A 19 38.13 -11.29 0.10
N LEU A 20 37.82 -10.61 1.21
CA LEU A 20 36.46 -10.50 1.71
C LEU A 20 35.67 -9.53 0.83
N LEU A 21 34.76 -10.08 0.00
CA LEU A 21 33.71 -9.34 -0.68
C LEU A 21 32.68 -8.89 0.37
N THR A 22 32.93 -7.77 1.04
CA THR A 22 31.90 -7.08 1.82
C THR A 22 30.95 -6.38 0.85
N GLY A 23 30.00 -7.14 0.30
CA GLY A 23 28.85 -6.57 -0.36
C GLY A 23 28.04 -5.78 0.68
N CYS A 24 27.88 -4.48 0.46
CA CYS A 24 26.99 -3.65 1.25
C CYS A 24 25.54 -4.10 1.01
N VAL A 25 25.08 -5.09 1.78
CA VAL A 25 23.65 -5.34 1.94
C VAL A 25 23.11 -4.09 2.62
N ARG A 26 22.42 -3.23 1.86
CA ARG A 26 21.56 -2.21 2.46
C ARG A 26 20.44 -2.97 3.16
N THR A 27 20.54 -3.11 4.46
CA THR A 27 19.44 -3.56 5.30
C THR A 27 18.30 -2.56 5.09
N GLU A 28 17.24 -2.98 4.39
CA GLU A 28 15.99 -2.21 4.38
C GLU A 28 15.61 -1.98 5.86
N PRO A 29 15.27 -0.75 6.26
CA PRO A 29 14.87 -0.49 7.63
C PRO A 29 13.71 -1.42 7.97
N ASP A 30 13.94 -2.32 8.93
CA ASP A 30 12.91 -3.22 9.46
C ASP A 30 11.82 -2.36 10.10
N ARG A 31 10.74 -2.13 9.34
CA ARG A 31 9.52 -1.52 9.85
C ARG A 31 8.63 -2.63 10.41
N SER A 32 9.12 -3.33 11.44
CA SER A 32 8.38 -4.33 12.25
C SER A 32 7.31 -3.70 13.15
N GLY A 33 6.67 -2.63 12.66
CA GLY A 33 5.46 -2.06 13.23
C GLY A 33 4.21 -2.78 12.71
N PRO A 34 3.06 -2.55 13.36
CA PRO A 34 1.77 -3.04 12.84
C PRO A 34 1.56 -2.53 11.40
N PRO A 35 0.83 -3.30 10.57
CA PRO A 35 0.48 -2.86 9.22
C PRO A 35 -0.31 -1.54 9.28
N PRO A 36 -0.27 -0.73 8.21
CA PRO A 36 -0.99 0.53 8.17
C PRO A 36 -2.48 0.37 8.47
N GLU A 37 -3.02 1.32 9.24
CA GLU A 37 -4.44 1.30 9.61
C GLU A 37 -5.34 1.57 8.39
N VAL A 38 -6.56 1.02 8.46
CA VAL A 38 -7.63 1.28 7.49
C VAL A 38 -8.84 1.70 8.28
N GLY A 39 -9.33 2.91 8.06
CA GLY A 39 -10.38 3.50 8.86
C GLY A 39 -11.07 4.68 8.20
N TRP A 40 -12.11 5.14 8.87
CA TRP A 40 -12.95 6.22 8.39
C TRP A 40 -12.93 7.40 9.34
N LEU A 41 -12.56 8.56 8.84
CA LEU A 41 -12.59 9.82 9.57
C LEU A 41 -13.98 10.43 9.49
N VAL A 42 -14.60 10.63 10.65
CA VAL A 42 -15.90 11.32 10.75
C VAL A 42 -15.75 12.74 10.24
N ALA A 43 -16.57 13.12 9.26
CA ALA A 43 -16.59 14.46 8.69
C ALA A 43 -17.18 15.48 9.70
N ALA A 44 -16.32 16.03 10.54
CA ALA A 44 -16.65 17.06 11.53
C ALA A 44 -15.45 17.97 11.82
N PRO A 45 -15.66 19.21 12.30
CA PRO A 45 -14.57 20.04 12.79
C PRO A 45 -13.82 19.39 13.97
N PRO A 46 -12.55 19.75 14.20
CA PRO A 46 -11.75 19.16 15.28
C PRO A 46 -12.43 19.24 16.64
N CYS A 47 -12.51 18.10 17.32
CA CYS A 47 -13.21 17.85 18.59
C CYS A 47 -14.71 18.19 18.61
N ARG A 48 -15.37 18.32 17.44
CA ARG A 48 -16.80 18.67 17.32
C ARG A 48 -17.73 17.56 16.82
N ALA A 49 -17.23 16.35 16.54
CA ALA A 49 -18.09 15.23 16.22
C ALA A 49 -19.05 14.92 17.38
N SER A 50 -20.35 14.79 17.11
CA SER A 50 -21.32 14.33 18.11
C SER A 50 -21.33 12.80 18.20
N ALA A 51 -21.79 12.25 19.34
CA ALA A 51 -21.95 10.81 19.48
C ALA A 51 -22.92 10.23 18.42
N ASP A 52 -23.95 10.99 18.04
CA ASP A 52 -24.89 10.56 17.00
C ASP A 52 -24.27 10.58 15.61
N GLN A 53 -23.43 11.56 15.28
CA GLN A 53 -22.67 11.55 14.03
C GLN A 53 -21.74 10.33 13.95
N ILE A 54 -21.07 9.99 15.05
CA ILE A 54 -20.19 8.82 15.13
C ILE A 54 -20.99 7.52 14.95
N ARG A 55 -22.16 7.40 15.58
CA ARG A 55 -23.05 6.23 15.42
C ARG A 55 -23.58 6.11 13.99
N THR A 56 -24.06 7.21 13.40
CA THR A 56 -24.53 7.22 12.00
C THR A 56 -23.42 6.80 11.05
N GLN A 57 -22.21 7.33 11.25
CA GLN A 57 -21.04 6.93 10.46
C GLN A 57 -20.75 5.43 10.58
N ALA A 58 -20.84 4.89 11.80
CA ALA A 58 -20.66 3.48 12.07
C ALA A 58 -21.72 2.60 11.40
N ASP A 59 -22.99 3.00 11.44
CA ASP A 59 -24.09 2.33 10.75
C ASP A 59 -23.85 2.29 9.23
N GLU A 60 -23.38 3.40 8.66
CA GLU A 60 -23.06 3.49 7.23
C GLU A 60 -21.88 2.60 6.81
N LEU A 61 -20.84 2.48 7.64
CA LEU A 61 -19.73 1.56 7.39
C LEU A 61 -20.18 0.09 7.36
N VAL A 62 -21.16 -0.27 8.20
CA VAL A 62 -21.77 -1.61 8.18
C VAL A 62 -22.66 -1.76 6.94
N ARG A 63 -23.55 -0.79 6.67
CA ARG A 63 -24.52 -0.83 5.56
C ARG A 63 -23.85 -0.93 4.20
N THR A 64 -22.74 -0.21 4.02
CA THR A 64 -21.96 -0.20 2.77
C THR A 64 -21.01 -1.39 2.63
N GLY A 65 -20.85 -2.20 3.67
CA GLY A 65 -19.91 -3.32 3.70
C GLY A 65 -18.44 -2.92 3.91
N LEU A 66 -18.14 -1.62 4.08
CA LEU A 66 -16.78 -1.12 4.32
C LEU A 66 -16.14 -1.71 5.58
N ARG A 67 -16.93 -1.93 6.64
CA ARG A 67 -16.46 -2.64 7.84
C ARG A 67 -15.89 -4.02 7.50
N ASP A 68 -16.58 -4.77 6.64
CA ASP A 68 -16.26 -6.16 6.36
C ASP A 68 -15.02 -6.35 5.50
N VAL A 69 -14.66 -5.32 4.73
CA VAL A 69 -13.43 -5.29 3.92
C VAL A 69 -12.25 -4.72 4.69
N GLY A 70 -12.47 -4.05 5.83
CA GLY A 70 -11.38 -3.71 6.75
C GLY A 70 -11.51 -2.37 7.48
N PHE A 71 -12.45 -1.49 7.09
CA PHE A 71 -12.65 -0.18 7.73
C PHE A 71 -13.31 -0.35 9.11
N ARG A 72 -12.52 -0.81 10.09
CA ARG A 72 -12.98 -1.13 11.44
C ARG A 72 -12.74 0.00 12.45
N THR A 73 -11.91 0.96 12.09
CA THR A 73 -11.62 2.13 12.93
C THR A 73 -12.48 3.31 12.47
N VAL A 74 -13.26 3.89 13.40
CA VAL A 74 -13.92 5.18 13.25
C VAL A 74 -13.05 6.24 13.90
N PHE A 75 -12.34 7.00 13.07
CA PHE A 75 -11.50 8.10 13.50
C PHE A 75 -12.33 9.34 13.81
N VAL A 76 -12.04 9.95 14.96
CA VAL A 76 -12.55 11.27 15.34
C VAL A 76 -11.38 12.22 15.38
N ASP A 77 -11.40 13.29 14.58
CA ASP A 77 -10.35 14.32 14.67
C ASP A 77 -10.48 15.06 16.00
N CYS A 78 -9.68 14.68 16.99
CA CYS A 78 -9.62 15.36 18.28
C CYS A 78 -8.31 15.06 19.01
N ASP A 79 -7.79 16.05 19.73
CA ASP A 79 -6.50 15.98 20.42
C ASP A 79 -6.60 16.34 21.90
N GLY A 80 -5.55 15.99 22.65
CA GLY A 80 -5.39 16.37 24.04
C GLY A 80 -6.47 15.81 24.98
N GLY A 81 -6.76 16.56 26.04
CA GLY A 81 -7.69 16.14 27.09
C GLY A 81 -9.15 16.01 26.63
N GLU A 82 -9.52 16.63 25.50
CA GLU A 82 -10.87 16.56 24.95
C GLU A 82 -11.25 15.16 24.45
N ARG A 83 -10.26 14.32 24.14
CA ARG A 83 -10.47 12.90 23.79
C ARG A 83 -11.28 12.15 24.84
N LYS A 84 -11.17 12.56 26.12
CA LYS A 84 -11.92 11.98 27.25
C LYS A 84 -13.44 12.05 27.08
N ARG A 85 -13.96 13.02 26.31
CA ARG A 85 -15.38 13.11 25.96
C ARG A 85 -15.86 11.84 25.24
N TYR A 86 -15.03 11.31 24.35
CA TYR A 86 -15.37 10.13 23.54
C TYR A 86 -14.97 8.84 24.26
N THR A 87 -13.74 8.77 24.81
CA THR A 87 -13.28 7.55 25.49
C THR A 87 -13.99 7.31 26.83
N GLY A 88 -14.54 8.36 27.44
CA GLY A 88 -15.35 8.27 28.66
C GLY A 88 -16.83 7.94 28.40
N ASP A 89 -17.28 7.98 27.15
CA ASP A 89 -18.65 7.62 26.78
C ASP A 89 -18.75 6.09 26.62
N ALA A 90 -19.14 5.43 27.72
CA ALA A 90 -19.32 3.99 27.75
C ALA A 90 -20.45 3.51 26.83
N GLN A 91 -21.46 4.34 26.55
CA GLN A 91 -22.55 3.96 25.64
C GLN A 91 -22.05 3.98 24.21
N LEU A 92 -21.40 5.06 23.77
CA LEU A 92 -20.80 5.16 22.44
C LEU A 92 -19.83 4.00 22.17
N THR A 93 -18.98 3.69 23.14
CA THR A 93 -18.01 2.58 23.03
C THR A 93 -18.72 1.22 22.84
N ARG A 94 -19.77 0.95 23.62
CA ARG A 94 -20.58 -0.29 23.45
C ARG A 94 -21.29 -0.34 22.11
N ASP A 95 -21.84 0.79 21.64
CA ASP A 95 -22.56 0.88 20.38
C ASP A 95 -21.65 0.55 19.18
N LEU A 96 -20.42 1.08 19.18
CA LEU A 96 -19.41 0.78 18.17
C LEU A 96 -18.93 -0.68 18.25
N ALA A 97 -18.61 -1.16 19.45
CA ALA A 97 -18.15 -2.54 19.66
C ALA A 97 -19.20 -3.57 19.19
N ALA A 98 -20.49 -3.30 19.43
CA ALA A 98 -21.59 -4.15 18.95
C ALA A 98 -21.65 -4.26 17.41
N ARG A 99 -21.05 -3.31 16.69
CA ARG A 99 -20.93 -3.31 15.22
C ARG A 99 -19.61 -3.89 14.73
N GLY A 100 -18.68 -4.24 15.62
CA GLY A 100 -17.32 -4.65 15.30
C GLY A 100 -16.44 -3.47 14.85
N LEU A 101 -16.67 -2.30 15.45
CA LEU A 101 -15.97 -1.05 15.17
C LEU A 101 -15.34 -0.50 16.45
N ASP A 102 -14.23 0.21 16.29
CA ASP A 102 -13.52 0.89 17.38
C ASP A 102 -13.46 2.40 17.11
N VAL A 103 -13.49 3.21 18.17
CA VAL A 103 -13.19 4.65 18.06
C VAL A 103 -11.70 4.88 18.29
N ALA A 104 -11.09 5.65 17.40
CA ALA A 104 -9.70 6.10 17.56
C ALA A 104 -9.56 7.57 17.18
N PHE A 105 -8.36 8.10 17.38
CA PHE A 105 -8.01 9.48 17.05
C PHE A 105 -6.83 9.44 16.10
N PRO A 106 -6.95 10.05 14.90
CA PRO A 106 -5.91 9.91 13.90
C PRO A 106 -4.64 10.62 14.38
N ASP A 107 -3.50 10.00 14.15
CA ASP A 107 -2.22 10.65 14.32
C ASP A 107 -1.98 11.72 13.21
N ARG A 108 -0.79 12.32 13.17
CA ARG A 108 -0.48 13.34 12.16
C ARG A 108 -0.45 12.75 10.75
N THR A 109 0.06 11.53 10.60
CA THR A 109 0.20 10.82 9.33
C THR A 109 -1.17 10.45 8.80
N GLU A 110 -2.01 9.81 9.62
CA GLU A 110 -3.38 9.41 9.31
C GLU A 110 -4.24 10.60 8.92
N ARG A 111 -4.15 11.71 9.68
CA ARG A 111 -4.88 12.94 9.36
C ARG A 111 -4.44 13.55 8.04
N SER A 112 -3.12 13.58 7.79
CA SER A 112 -2.55 14.10 6.53
C SER A 112 -2.80 13.15 5.35
N ALA A 113 -3.08 11.87 5.65
CA ALA A 113 -3.37 10.83 4.70
C ALA A 113 -4.87 10.70 4.37
N ALA A 114 -5.75 11.39 5.09
CA ALA A 114 -7.18 11.28 4.90
C ALA A 114 -7.58 11.68 3.47
N ILE A 115 -8.19 10.74 2.76
CA ILE A 115 -8.78 10.97 1.44
C ILE A 115 -10.12 11.63 1.64
N ASP A 116 -10.26 12.87 1.18
CA ASP A 116 -11.56 13.52 1.04
C ASP A 116 -12.26 12.97 -0.21
N VAL A 117 -13.21 12.06 0.02
CA VAL A 117 -13.88 11.31 -1.05
C VAL A 117 -14.85 12.19 -1.81
N GLU A 118 -15.39 13.26 -1.20
CA GLU A 118 -16.36 14.17 -1.82
C GLU A 118 -15.70 15.15 -2.79
N ARG A 119 -14.43 15.48 -2.56
CA ARG A 119 -13.67 16.42 -3.42
C ARG A 119 -13.13 15.78 -4.70
N GLY A 120 -13.10 14.46 -4.78
CA GLY A 120 -12.48 13.73 -5.90
C GLY A 120 -13.49 13.02 -6.81
N SER A 121 -13.14 12.89 -8.09
CA SER A 121 -13.79 11.92 -8.97
C SER A 121 -13.47 10.48 -8.54
N THR A 122 -14.22 9.49 -9.03
CA THR A 122 -13.90 8.07 -8.80
C THR A 122 -12.46 7.71 -9.21
N ALA A 123 -11.96 8.28 -10.32
CA ALA A 123 -10.60 8.07 -10.80
C ALA A 123 -9.55 8.66 -9.84
N GLN A 124 -9.81 9.85 -9.30
CA GLN A 124 -8.94 10.49 -8.32
C GLN A 124 -8.93 9.73 -6.99
N VAL A 125 -10.09 9.25 -6.52
CA VAL A 125 -10.16 8.40 -5.32
C VAL A 125 -9.39 7.09 -5.52
N ARG A 126 -9.55 6.44 -6.68
CA ARG A 126 -8.80 5.22 -7.02
C ARG A 126 -7.29 5.47 -7.06
N THR A 127 -6.87 6.61 -7.60
CA THR A 127 -5.47 7.03 -7.61
C THR A 127 -4.95 7.24 -6.19
N ALA A 128 -5.69 7.96 -5.34
CA ALA A 128 -5.31 8.18 -3.95
C ALA A 128 -5.21 6.86 -3.16
N VAL A 129 -6.16 5.93 -3.34
CA VAL A 129 -6.10 4.59 -2.72
C VAL A 129 -4.88 3.81 -3.21
N THR A 130 -4.59 3.84 -4.51
CA THR A 130 -3.40 3.20 -5.09
C THR A 130 -2.11 3.80 -4.53
N GLU A 131 -2.06 5.11 -4.31
CA GLU A 131 -0.92 5.76 -3.67
C GLU A 131 -0.71 5.27 -2.23
N ARG A 132 -1.76 5.07 -1.43
CA ARG A 132 -1.64 4.48 -0.08
C ARG A 132 -1.07 3.08 -0.11
N VAL A 133 -1.54 2.27 -1.06
CA VAL A 133 -0.99 0.94 -1.30
C VAL A 133 0.48 1.02 -1.66
N ILE A 134 0.88 1.83 -2.63
CA ILE A 134 2.29 1.90 -3.06
C ILE A 134 3.20 2.46 -1.97
N ARG A 135 2.73 3.39 -1.14
CA ARG A 135 3.55 4.00 -0.08
C ARG A 135 3.55 3.22 1.25
N ALA A 136 2.79 2.12 1.34
CA ALA A 136 2.55 1.44 2.61
C ALA A 136 2.07 2.42 3.70
N GLU A 137 1.11 3.28 3.34
CA GLU A 137 0.54 4.31 4.20
C GLU A 137 -0.86 3.94 4.66
N PRO A 138 -1.35 4.50 5.80
CA PRO A 138 -2.70 4.28 6.25
C PRO A 138 -3.74 4.67 5.20
N LEU A 139 -4.79 3.87 5.06
CA LEU A 139 -5.95 4.19 4.23
C LEU A 139 -7.04 4.79 5.12
N VAL A 140 -7.00 6.11 5.29
CA VAL A 140 -8.03 6.89 5.96
C VAL A 140 -8.88 7.58 4.90
N ALA A 141 -10.19 7.45 4.99
CA ALA A 141 -11.14 8.14 4.10
C ALA A 141 -12.16 8.96 4.91
N SER A 142 -12.68 10.03 4.31
CA SER A 142 -13.68 10.92 4.92
C SER A 142 -14.67 11.38 3.85
N ALA A 143 -15.96 11.32 4.17
CA ALA A 143 -17.08 11.87 3.41
C ALA A 143 -18.39 11.61 4.17
N ASP A 144 -19.48 12.23 3.75
CA ASP A 144 -20.81 11.69 3.98
C ASP A 144 -21.00 10.42 3.13
N LEU A 145 -20.91 9.24 3.77
CA LEU A 145 -21.05 7.95 3.09
C LEU A 145 -22.39 7.78 2.36
N ALA A 146 -23.45 8.47 2.81
CA ALA A 146 -24.74 8.41 2.15
C ALA A 146 -24.71 9.09 0.76
N ALA A 147 -23.77 10.01 0.53
CA ALA A 147 -23.58 10.73 -0.72
C ALA A 147 -22.54 10.10 -1.67
N VAL A 148 -21.80 9.07 -1.22
CA VAL A 148 -20.74 8.43 -2.02
C VAL A 148 -21.34 7.54 -3.10
N SER A 149 -20.95 7.77 -4.36
CA SER A 149 -21.42 6.96 -5.48
C SER A 149 -20.95 5.49 -5.40
N PRO A 150 -21.71 4.51 -5.91
CA PRO A 150 -21.29 3.10 -5.89
C PRO A 150 -19.92 2.84 -6.56
N PRO A 151 -19.56 3.45 -7.71
CA PRO A 151 -18.22 3.29 -8.28
C PRO A 151 -17.09 3.82 -7.38
N THR A 152 -17.31 4.94 -6.69
CA THR A 152 -16.34 5.48 -5.72
C THR A 152 -16.22 4.59 -4.49
N LEU A 153 -17.35 4.07 -3.98
CA LEU A 153 -17.35 3.11 -2.89
C LEU A 153 -16.60 1.82 -3.27
N ALA A 154 -16.73 1.34 -4.50
CA ALA A 154 -15.98 0.18 -5.00
C ALA A 154 -14.46 0.42 -5.00
N ALA A 155 -14.02 1.64 -5.31
CA ALA A 155 -12.60 2.00 -5.23
C ALA A 155 -12.03 1.90 -3.80
N LEU A 156 -12.85 2.19 -2.78
CA LEU A 156 -12.48 2.07 -1.37
C LEU A 156 -12.62 0.64 -0.82
N SER A 157 -13.58 -0.12 -1.34
CA SER A 157 -14.01 -1.41 -0.77
C SER A 157 -13.47 -2.65 -1.49
N THR A 158 -12.60 -2.48 -2.49
CA THR A 158 -11.97 -3.63 -3.17
C THR A 158 -11.09 -4.38 -2.18
N ARG A 159 -11.53 -5.56 -1.72
CA ARG A 159 -10.86 -6.36 -0.67
C ARG A 159 -9.37 -6.57 -0.95
N GLU A 160 -9.01 -6.97 -2.17
CA GLU A 160 -7.61 -7.19 -2.54
C GLU A 160 -6.76 -5.92 -2.36
N VAL A 161 -7.31 -4.74 -2.63
CA VAL A 161 -6.62 -3.46 -2.43
C VAL A 161 -6.44 -3.14 -0.96
N VAL A 162 -7.46 -3.38 -0.13
CA VAL A 162 -7.38 -3.20 1.33
C VAL A 162 -6.35 -4.17 1.94
N ASP A 163 -6.29 -5.40 1.43
CA ASP A 163 -5.28 -6.38 1.85
C ASP A 163 -3.86 -5.91 1.51
N PHE A 164 -3.66 -5.23 0.36
CA PHE A 164 -2.35 -4.64 0.03
C PHE A 164 -1.96 -3.45 0.90
N VAL A 165 -2.92 -2.63 1.35
CA VAL A 165 -2.64 -1.58 2.35
C VAL A 165 -2.08 -2.22 3.62
N ARG A 166 -2.65 -3.37 4.02
CA ARG A 166 -2.27 -4.10 5.23
C ARG A 166 -1.16 -5.14 5.04
N ASP A 167 -0.47 -5.09 3.91
CA ASP A 167 0.60 -6.04 3.60
C ASP A 167 1.70 -5.99 4.68
N SER A 168 1.95 -7.14 5.30
CA SER A 168 2.84 -7.28 6.46
C SER A 168 4.31 -6.94 6.19
N ARG A 169 4.73 -6.90 4.91
CA ARG A 169 6.08 -6.43 4.55
C ARG A 169 6.28 -4.97 4.99
N ASN A 170 5.20 -4.18 5.04
CA ASN A 170 5.17 -2.79 5.49
C ASN A 170 6.27 -1.90 4.88
N ALA A 171 6.70 -2.26 3.67
CA ALA A 171 7.76 -1.60 2.93
C ALA A 171 7.14 -0.74 1.82
N PRO A 172 7.48 0.56 1.75
CA PRO A 172 7.03 1.40 0.65
C PRO A 172 7.67 0.96 -0.66
N GLY A 173 6.97 1.20 -1.76
CA GLY A 173 7.52 1.10 -3.10
C GLY A 173 8.43 2.27 -3.46
N ALA A 174 8.99 2.20 -4.67
CA ALA A 174 9.85 3.22 -5.24
C ALA A 174 9.48 3.49 -6.70
N PRO A 175 9.82 4.68 -7.24
CA PRO A 175 9.75 4.94 -8.67
C PRO A 175 10.54 3.88 -9.46
N VAL A 176 10.03 3.51 -10.64
CA VAL A 176 10.76 2.63 -11.56
C VAL A 176 11.73 3.49 -12.37
N LEU A 177 13.02 3.37 -12.07
CA LEU A 177 14.09 4.16 -12.68
C LEU A 177 13.75 5.66 -12.65
N ASP A 178 13.84 6.33 -13.81
CA ASP A 178 13.55 7.75 -13.97
C ASP A 178 12.10 8.02 -14.42
N ALA A 179 11.18 7.05 -14.32
CA ALA A 179 9.78 7.23 -14.69
C ALA A 179 8.97 7.79 -13.49
N PRO A 180 8.64 9.09 -13.45
CA PRO A 180 8.05 9.73 -12.26
C PRO A 180 6.61 9.30 -11.96
N ASP A 181 5.94 8.68 -12.94
CA ASP A 181 4.55 8.25 -12.87
C ASP A 181 4.39 6.72 -12.76
N ILE A 182 5.50 6.00 -12.63
CA ILE A 182 5.50 4.54 -12.51
C ILE A 182 6.22 4.14 -11.22
N PHE A 183 5.55 3.38 -10.37
CA PHE A 183 6.08 2.92 -9.09
C PHE A 183 5.96 1.42 -8.98
N SER A 184 6.92 0.78 -8.33
CA SER A 184 6.86 -0.65 -7.99
C SER A 184 6.93 -0.85 -6.48
N ARG A 185 6.18 -1.83 -5.97
CA ARG A 185 6.19 -2.23 -4.56
C ARG A 185 6.16 -3.75 -4.44
N ALA A 186 7.15 -4.31 -3.76
CA ALA A 186 7.11 -5.73 -3.40
C ALA A 186 6.05 -5.96 -2.30
N ILE A 187 5.28 -7.04 -2.42
CA ILE A 187 4.23 -7.42 -1.46
C ILE A 187 4.33 -8.91 -1.12
N GLY A 188 3.98 -9.27 0.12
CA GLY A 188 4.16 -10.61 0.65
C GLY A 188 5.59 -11.15 0.43
N GLU A 189 5.70 -12.44 0.17
CA GLU A 189 7.00 -13.09 -0.06
C GLU A 189 7.50 -12.97 -1.51
N LYS A 190 6.61 -12.94 -2.50
CA LYS A 190 6.96 -13.07 -3.94
C LYS A 190 6.11 -12.21 -4.89
N GLY A 191 5.23 -11.37 -4.37
CA GLY A 191 4.36 -10.54 -5.22
C GLY A 191 5.01 -9.20 -5.55
N LEU A 192 4.64 -8.65 -6.71
CA LEU A 192 5.04 -7.30 -7.13
C LEU A 192 3.81 -6.52 -7.60
N LEU A 193 3.66 -5.31 -7.09
CA LEU A 193 2.70 -4.33 -7.56
C LEU A 193 3.41 -3.29 -8.44
N ILE A 194 2.74 -2.86 -9.51
CA ILE A 194 3.16 -1.74 -10.35
C ILE A 194 1.99 -0.76 -10.45
N SER A 195 2.21 0.48 -10.01
CA SER A 195 1.28 1.58 -10.27
C SER A 195 1.75 2.37 -11.48
N LEU A 196 0.82 2.66 -12.39
CA LEU A 196 1.00 3.59 -13.51
C LEU A 196 -0.04 4.70 -13.35
N VAL A 197 0.41 5.93 -13.13
CA VAL A 197 -0.46 7.07 -12.83
C VAL A 197 -0.55 8.00 -14.04
N ASN A 198 -1.73 8.13 -14.64
CA ASN A 198 -1.93 9.09 -15.72
C ASN A 198 -2.43 10.42 -15.16
N ARG A 199 -1.51 11.38 -15.00
CA ARG A 199 -1.82 12.75 -14.54
C ARG A 199 -2.32 13.69 -15.64
N THR A 200 -2.55 13.15 -16.84
CA THR A 200 -3.01 13.95 -17.98
C THR A 200 -4.52 13.86 -18.11
N SER A 201 -5.12 14.90 -18.69
CA SER A 201 -6.56 14.99 -18.96
C SER A 201 -7.03 14.15 -20.16
N VAL A 202 -6.13 13.40 -20.78
CA VAL A 202 -6.45 12.48 -21.87
C VAL A 202 -6.01 11.09 -21.48
N ALA A 203 -6.81 10.11 -21.83
CA ALA A 203 -6.38 8.74 -21.68
C ALA A 203 -5.11 8.55 -22.55
N ARG A 204 -4.09 7.83 -22.05
CA ARG A 204 -2.92 7.38 -22.83
C ARG A 204 -2.52 5.92 -22.60
N ASP A 205 -1.69 5.37 -23.47
CA ASP A 205 -0.95 4.13 -23.15
C ASP A 205 0.24 4.47 -22.24
N MET A 206 0.46 3.59 -21.27
CA MET A 206 1.61 3.62 -20.38
C MET A 206 2.25 2.23 -20.37
N SER A 207 3.58 2.21 -20.38
CA SER A 207 4.36 0.98 -20.51
C SER A 207 5.49 0.95 -19.50
N VAL A 208 5.84 -0.24 -19.03
CA VAL A 208 7.03 -0.49 -18.20
C VAL A 208 7.78 -1.71 -18.74
N GLN A 209 9.11 -1.62 -18.84
CA GLN A 209 9.91 -2.77 -19.26
C GLN A 209 10.00 -3.78 -18.12
N VAL A 210 9.88 -5.06 -18.44
CA VAL A 210 10.02 -6.16 -17.47
C VAL A 210 11.41 -6.17 -16.84
N THR A 211 12.44 -5.81 -17.60
CA THR A 211 13.83 -5.67 -17.12
C THR A 211 14.00 -4.55 -16.11
N ASP A 212 13.25 -3.45 -16.23
CA ASP A 212 13.32 -2.31 -15.30
C ASP A 212 12.70 -2.65 -13.93
N LEU A 213 11.85 -3.69 -13.91
CA LEU A 213 11.31 -4.30 -12.70
C LEU A 213 12.25 -5.35 -12.08
N ASN A 214 13.44 -5.52 -12.65
CA ASN A 214 14.42 -6.55 -12.28
C ASN A 214 13.85 -7.98 -12.37
N LEU A 215 12.94 -8.20 -13.32
CA LEU A 215 12.35 -9.50 -13.63
C LEU A 215 13.01 -10.08 -14.89
N ALA A 216 13.07 -11.42 -14.96
CA ALA A 216 13.54 -12.15 -16.13
C ALA A 216 12.36 -12.86 -16.81
N GLY A 217 12.50 -13.16 -18.11
CA GLY A 217 11.49 -13.91 -18.87
C GLY A 217 10.48 -13.00 -19.58
N ASP A 218 11.02 -12.07 -20.37
CA ASP A 218 10.39 -10.92 -21.03
C ASP A 218 8.90 -11.11 -21.38
N ASP A 219 8.51 -12.10 -22.19
CA ASP A 219 7.12 -12.25 -22.67
C ASP A 219 6.24 -13.19 -21.80
N LEU A 220 6.79 -13.76 -20.74
CA LEU A 220 6.12 -14.77 -19.91
C LEU A 220 5.59 -14.22 -18.59
N VAL A 221 5.82 -12.95 -18.27
CA VAL A 221 5.38 -12.35 -17.00
C VAL A 221 3.89 -11.97 -17.11
N PRO A 222 2.95 -12.70 -16.46
CA PRO A 222 1.56 -12.32 -16.46
C PRO A 222 1.35 -11.21 -15.43
N ALA A 223 0.63 -10.17 -15.84
CA ALA A 223 0.10 -9.16 -14.93
C ALA A 223 -1.43 -9.18 -14.94
N ARG A 224 -2.03 -8.75 -13.84
CA ARG A 224 -3.47 -8.47 -13.76
C ARG A 224 -3.67 -7.04 -13.28
N ASN A 225 -4.47 -6.25 -13.98
CA ASN A 225 -4.96 -4.99 -13.45
C ASN A 225 -5.94 -5.30 -12.30
N VAL A 226 -5.60 -4.87 -11.09
CA VAL A 226 -6.36 -5.10 -9.85
C VAL A 226 -7.74 -4.43 -9.92
N TRP A 227 -7.85 -3.28 -10.60
CA TRP A 227 -9.10 -2.52 -10.68
C TRP A 227 -10.10 -3.07 -11.69
N THR A 228 -9.61 -3.61 -12.82
CA THR A 228 -10.48 -4.06 -13.92
C THR A 228 -10.52 -5.58 -14.09
N GLY A 229 -9.60 -6.30 -13.44
CA GLY A 229 -9.38 -7.74 -13.66
C GLY A 229 -8.71 -8.08 -14.99
N GLN A 230 -8.41 -7.09 -15.84
CA GLN A 230 -7.78 -7.29 -17.14
C GLN A 230 -6.44 -8.00 -16.98
N ARG A 231 -6.29 -9.16 -17.63
CA ARG A 231 -5.00 -9.84 -17.73
C ARG A 231 -4.17 -9.22 -18.84
N ILE A 232 -2.91 -8.96 -18.54
CA ILE A 232 -1.94 -8.35 -19.45
C ILE A 232 -0.77 -9.32 -19.53
N LYS A 233 -0.27 -9.50 -20.74
CA LYS A 233 0.99 -10.20 -20.98
C LYS A 233 1.98 -9.17 -21.50
N ALA A 234 3.25 -9.37 -21.17
CA ALA A 234 4.29 -8.59 -21.79
C ALA A 234 4.36 -8.91 -23.29
N SER A 235 4.69 -7.88 -24.07
CA SER A 235 4.97 -7.96 -25.50
C SER A 235 6.20 -7.10 -25.76
N ASP A 236 7.16 -7.63 -26.52
CA ASP A 236 8.45 -6.96 -26.75
C ASP A 236 9.13 -6.56 -25.42
N GLY A 237 8.98 -7.41 -24.40
CA GLY A 237 9.52 -7.19 -23.05
C GLY A 237 8.87 -6.07 -22.24
N ALA A 238 7.72 -5.53 -22.68
CA ALA A 238 7.01 -4.45 -22.01
C ALA A 238 5.61 -4.87 -21.56
N LEU A 239 5.22 -4.45 -20.35
CA LEU A 239 3.83 -4.47 -19.91
C LEU A 239 3.18 -3.13 -20.27
N THR A 240 2.25 -3.14 -21.22
CA THR A 240 1.53 -1.93 -21.68
C THR A 240 0.06 -1.98 -21.28
N ILE A 241 -0.44 -0.86 -20.77
CA ILE A 241 -1.86 -0.68 -20.45
C ILE A 241 -2.36 0.72 -20.81
N ARG A 242 -3.59 0.78 -21.33
CA ARG A 242 -4.35 1.99 -21.58
C ARG A 242 -4.89 2.54 -20.26
N VAL A 243 -4.42 3.70 -19.80
CA VAL A 243 -4.87 4.36 -18.57
C VAL A 243 -5.78 5.55 -18.90
N PRO A 244 -7.00 5.65 -18.33
CA PRO A 244 -7.88 6.80 -18.49
C PRO A 244 -7.26 8.13 -17.99
N ALA A 245 -7.88 9.25 -18.35
CA ALA A 245 -7.48 10.57 -17.87
C ALA A 245 -7.61 10.65 -16.34
N ASP A 246 -6.63 11.29 -15.69
CA ASP A 246 -6.61 11.53 -14.23
C ASP A 246 -6.85 10.26 -13.37
N ASP A 247 -6.38 9.11 -13.86
CA ASP A 247 -6.64 7.79 -13.29
C ASP A 247 -5.35 6.97 -13.17
N THR A 248 -5.46 5.76 -12.62
CA THR A 248 -4.34 4.85 -12.41
C THR A 248 -4.65 3.43 -12.84
N ALA A 249 -3.60 2.72 -13.25
CA ALA A 249 -3.60 1.27 -13.28
C ALA A 249 -2.75 0.74 -12.11
N LEU A 250 -3.27 -0.27 -11.41
CA LEU A 250 -2.52 -1.04 -10.42
C LEU A 250 -2.39 -2.46 -10.94
N LEU A 251 -1.20 -2.83 -11.37
CA LEU A 251 -0.88 -4.16 -11.86
C LEU A 251 -0.34 -5.02 -10.73
N ARG A 252 -0.77 -6.28 -10.69
CA ARG A 252 -0.18 -7.31 -9.84
C ARG A 252 0.51 -8.35 -10.72
N ILE A 253 1.77 -8.64 -10.40
CA ILE A 253 2.56 -9.75 -10.92
C ILE A 253 2.76 -10.76 -9.78
N GLY A 254 2.51 -12.05 -10.05
CA GLY A 254 2.54 -13.12 -9.04
C GLY A 254 1.18 -13.50 -8.50
#